data_AF-A0A0F3GYD7-F1
#
_entry.id   AF-A0A0F3GYD7-F1
#
_cell.length_a   1.000
_cell.length_b   1.000
_cell.length_c   1.000
_cell.angle_alpha   90.00
_cell.angle_beta   90.00
_cell.angle_gamma   90.00
#
_symmetry.space_group_name_H-M   'P 1'
#
loop_
_entity.id
_entity.type
_entity.pdbx_description
1 polymer ?
#
loop_
_entity_poly.entity_id
_entity_poly.type
_entity_poly.pdbx_seq_one_letter_code
_entity_poly.pdbx_strand_id
1 'polypeptide(L)'
;MLSLSKTKKNTEAKKTMEVLDLKKLINFNATSFSKQMLSDKPEMRMALMCLEPGQEIKPHKAPMRLVMYCVEGRGVFTVGEEEVEADAKTAIL
;
A
#
# COMPACT_ATOMS: atom_id res chain seq x y z
N MET A 1 21.91 -35.84 41.23
CA MET A 1 20.88 -34.81 40.95
C MET A 1 20.52 -34.93 39.47
N LEU A 2 19.29 -35.32 39.14
CA LEU A 2 18.89 -35.60 37.76
C LEU A 2 18.83 -34.32 36.90
N SER A 3 19.34 -34.47 35.67
CA SER A 3 19.27 -33.56 34.53
C SER A 3 17.84 -33.19 34.14
N LEU A 4 17.59 -31.92 33.82
CA LEU A 4 16.47 -31.46 32.99
C LEU A 4 16.96 -30.31 32.10
N SER A 5 17.45 -30.65 30.92
CA SER A 5 17.66 -29.72 29.81
C SER A 5 16.29 -29.26 29.28
N LYS A 6 15.95 -27.99 29.52
CA LYS A 6 14.74 -27.38 28.95
C LYS A 6 14.96 -27.16 27.44
N THR A 7 14.39 -28.04 26.64
CA THR A 7 14.27 -27.89 25.18
C THR A 7 13.43 -26.65 24.89
N LYS A 8 14.05 -25.60 24.34
CA LYS A 8 13.34 -24.45 23.77
C LYS A 8 12.56 -24.97 22.55
N LYS A 9 11.23 -24.99 22.65
CA LYS A 9 10.34 -25.22 21.50
C LYS A 9 10.60 -24.12 20.48
N ASN A 10 11.28 -24.48 19.39
CA ASN A 10 11.33 -23.68 18.18
C ASN A 10 9.91 -23.68 17.60
N THR A 11 9.18 -22.60 17.83
CA THR A 11 7.88 -22.40 17.20
C THR A 11 8.13 -21.55 15.97
N GLU A 12 8.28 -22.19 14.81
CA GLU A 12 8.20 -21.48 13.55
C GLU A 12 6.85 -20.78 13.49
N ALA A 13 6.87 -19.45 13.52
CA ALA A 13 5.69 -18.64 13.34
C ALA A 13 5.15 -18.92 11.93
N LYS A 14 4.07 -19.70 11.84
CA LYS A 14 3.33 -19.96 10.62
C LYS A 14 2.95 -18.60 10.01
N LYS A 15 3.61 -18.23 8.90
CA LYS A 15 3.33 -17.00 8.16
C LYS A 15 1.88 -17.05 7.65
N THR A 16 0.97 -16.43 8.38
CA THR A 16 -0.44 -16.32 8.02
C THR A 16 -0.58 -15.38 6.84
N MET A 17 -1.37 -15.79 5.83
CA MET A 17 -1.77 -14.91 4.73
C MET A 17 -2.50 -13.69 5.30
N GLU A 18 -2.04 -12.50 4.93
CA GLU A 18 -2.66 -11.25 5.32
C GLU A 18 -3.67 -10.83 4.24
N VAL A 19 -4.96 -10.84 4.58
CA VAL A 19 -6.04 -10.41 3.68
C VAL A 19 -6.51 -9.03 4.14
N LEU A 20 -6.43 -8.04 3.25
CA LEU A 20 -6.81 -6.66 3.53
C LEU A 20 -8.15 -6.33 2.87
N ASP A 21 -9.10 -5.85 3.66
CA ASP A 21 -10.35 -5.26 3.18
C ASP A 21 -10.14 -3.75 3.00
N LEU A 22 -9.71 -3.34 1.80
CA LEU A 22 -9.33 -1.95 1.54
C LEU A 22 -10.46 -0.97 1.84
N LYS A 23 -11.73 -1.36 1.63
CA LYS A 23 -12.89 -0.50 1.91
C LYS A 23 -12.97 -0.07 3.37
N LYS A 24 -12.52 -0.90 4.30
CA LYS A 24 -12.46 -0.57 5.74
C LYS A 24 -11.26 0.27 6.13
N LEU A 25 -10.27 0.40 5.24
CA LEU A 25 -9.03 1.13 5.46
C LEU A 25 -9.03 2.50 4.76
N ILE A 26 -10.03 2.78 3.93
CA ILE A 26 -10.20 4.08 3.28
C ILE A 26 -10.43 5.14 4.36
N ASN A 27 -9.60 6.18 4.32
CA ASN A 27 -9.64 7.26 5.27
C ASN A 27 -9.19 8.54 4.57
N PHE A 28 -10.11 9.47 4.33
CA PHE A 28 -9.82 10.76 3.71
C PHE A 28 -9.43 11.79 4.77
N ASN A 29 -8.69 12.81 4.35
CA ASN A 29 -8.34 13.94 5.18
C ASN A 29 -8.55 15.23 4.37
N ALA A 30 -9.26 16.19 4.95
CA ALA A 30 -9.65 17.43 4.27
C ALA A 30 -8.47 18.36 3.95
N THR A 31 -7.40 18.33 4.75
CA THR A 31 -6.28 19.27 4.65
C THR A 31 -5.17 18.75 3.73
N SER A 32 -4.93 17.44 3.72
CA SER A 32 -3.88 16.81 2.92
C SER A 32 -4.28 15.40 2.52
N PHE A 33 -3.72 14.87 1.43
CA PHE A 33 -3.95 13.47 1.07
C PHE A 33 -3.49 12.54 2.19
N SER A 34 -4.23 11.45 2.39
CA SER A 34 -3.84 10.42 3.35
C SER A 34 -2.96 9.37 2.68
N LYS A 35 -2.00 8.83 3.43
CA LYS A 35 -1.14 7.73 2.99
C LYS A 35 -0.97 6.74 4.12
N GLN A 36 -1.52 5.55 3.95
CA GLN A 36 -1.34 4.43 4.86
C GLN A 36 -0.42 3.39 4.24
N MET A 37 0.70 3.08 4.91
CA MET A 37 1.57 1.97 4.51
C MET A 37 0.92 0.65 4.94
N LEU A 38 0.54 -0.18 3.96
CA LEU A 38 -0.09 -1.48 4.17
C LEU A 38 0.96 -2.61 4.23
N SER A 39 2.06 -2.46 3.48
CA SER A 39 3.20 -3.38 3.56
C SER A 39 4.48 -2.63 3.24
N ASP A 40 5.54 -2.85 4.02
CA ASP A 40 6.85 -2.24 3.82
C ASP A 40 7.94 -3.33 3.86
N LYS A 41 7.89 -4.22 2.88
CA LYS A 41 8.84 -5.33 2.75
C LYS A 41 9.83 -5.02 1.62
N PRO A 42 11.07 -5.54 1.67
CA PRO A 42 12.07 -5.30 0.64
C PRO A 42 11.60 -5.67 -0.77
N GLU A 43 10.76 -6.70 -0.88
CA GLU A 43 10.26 -7.22 -2.15
C GLU A 43 9.09 -6.38 -2.70
N MET A 44 8.31 -5.74 -1.83
CA MET A 44 7.14 -4.95 -2.22
C MET A 44 6.75 -3.97 -1.12
N ARG A 45 6.56 -2.71 -1.53
CA ARG A 45 5.93 -1.67 -0.72
C ARG A 45 4.54 -1.40 -1.26
N MET A 46 3.55 -1.40 -0.37
CA MET A 46 2.16 -1.17 -0.74
C MET A 46 1.59 -0.09 0.16
N ALA A 47 1.09 0.98 -0.44
CA ALA A 47 0.43 2.06 0.27
C ALA A 47 -0.97 2.29 -0.29
N LEU A 48 -1.93 2.54 0.60
CA LEU A 48 -3.25 3.04 0.25
C LEU A 48 -3.23 4.56 0.39
N MET A 49 -3.63 5.25 -0.67
CA MET A 49 -3.65 6.71 -0.74
C MET A 49 -5.08 7.16 -1.00
N CYS A 50 -5.59 8.09 -0.20
CA CYS A 50 -6.93 8.66 -0.37
C CYS A 50 -6.79 10.16 -0.56
N LEU A 51 -7.32 10.66 -1.67
CA LEU A 51 -7.24 12.06 -2.08
C LEU A 51 -8.66 12.62 -2.20
N GLU A 52 -8.92 13.75 -1.56
CA GLU A 52 -10.11 14.56 -1.81
C GLU A 52 -10.00 15.32 -3.14
N PRO A 53 -11.11 15.77 -3.76
CA PRO A 53 -11.07 16.58 -4.97
C PRO A 53 -10.15 17.79 -4.83
N GLY A 54 -9.25 17.98 -5.80
CA GLY A 54 -8.26 19.07 -5.81
C GLY A 54 -6.98 18.77 -5.03
N GLN A 55 -6.88 17.66 -4.30
CA GLN A 55 -5.62 17.20 -3.73
C GLN A 55 -4.76 16.51 -4.78
N GLU A 56 -3.44 16.63 -4.63
CA GLU A 56 -2.47 16.05 -5.54
C GLU A 56 -1.30 15.39 -4.79
N ILE A 57 -0.68 14.40 -5.42
CA ILE A 57 0.65 13.92 -5.04
C ILE A 57 1.62 14.53 -6.04
N LYS A 58 2.53 15.37 -5.55
CA LYS A 58 3.52 16.02 -6.42
C LYS A 58 4.37 14.98 -7.14
N PRO A 59 4.64 15.19 -8.45
CA PRO A 59 5.52 14.31 -9.21
C PRO A 59 6.87 14.13 -8.52
N HIS A 60 7.29 12.88 -8.39
CA HIS A 60 8.60 12.52 -7.84
C HIS A 60 9.12 11.24 -8.50
N LYS A 61 10.44 11.07 -8.51
CA LYS A 61 11.05 9.83 -9.00
C LYS A 61 10.89 8.74 -7.94
N ALA A 62 10.13 7.71 -8.26
CA ALA A 62 10.07 6.52 -7.43
C ALA A 62 11.41 5.74 -7.52
N PRO A 63 11.95 5.22 -6.41
CA PRO A 63 13.21 4.48 -6.41
C PRO A 63 13.09 3.05 -6.97
N MET A 64 11.87 2.62 -7.28
CA MET A 64 11.52 1.27 -7.72
C MET A 64 10.35 1.34 -8.71
N ARG A 65 10.16 0.26 -9.47
CA ARG A 65 8.98 0.11 -10.33
C ARG A 65 7.71 0.23 -9.49
N LEU A 66 6.74 0.98 -9.99
CA LEU A 66 5.53 1.36 -9.27
C LEU A 66 4.32 0.97 -10.11
N VAL A 67 3.35 0.33 -9.48
CA VAL A 67 2.00 0.19 -10.04
C VAL A 67 1.08 1.11 -9.26
N MET A 68 0.28 1.91 -9.95
CA MET A 68 -0.81 2.66 -9.34
C MET A 68 -2.13 2.05 -9.80
N TYR A 69 -3.01 1.74 -8.85
CA TYR A 69 -4.31 1.15 -9.09
C TYR A 69 -5.40 1.99 -8.42
N CYS A 70 -6.37 2.45 -9.20
CA CYS A 70 -7.51 3.19 -8.68
C CYS A 70 -8.53 2.19 -8.11
N VAL A 71 -8.61 2.14 -6.78
CA VAL A 71 -9.55 1.28 -6.05
C VAL A 71 -10.99 1.77 -6.22
N GLU A 72 -11.21 3.07 -6.03
CA GLU A 72 -12.49 3.75 -6.20
C GLU A 72 -12.30 5.24 -6.51
N GLY A 73 -13.36 5.89 -6.99
CA GLY A 73 -13.34 7.29 -7.39
C GLY A 73 -12.84 7.50 -8.82
N ARG A 74 -12.37 8.72 -9.10
CA ARG A 74 -11.78 9.13 -10.38
C ARG A 74 -10.71 10.20 -10.14
N GLY A 75 -9.67 10.18 -10.96
CA GLY A 75 -8.62 11.20 -10.98
C GLY A 75 -7.77 11.09 -12.24
N VAL A 76 -6.59 11.72 -12.21
CA VAL A 76 -5.61 11.68 -13.28
C VAL A 76 -4.29 11.16 -12.71
N PHE A 77 -3.68 10.20 -13.41
CA PHE A 77 -2.29 9.85 -13.19
C PHE A 77 -1.40 10.55 -14.21
N THR A 78 -0.27 11.08 -13.76
CA THR A 78 0.73 11.71 -14.63
C THR A 78 1.99 10.84 -14.67
N VAL A 79 2.41 10.42 -15.86
CA VAL A 79 3.61 9.59 -16.08
C VAL A 79 4.49 10.27 -17.13
N GLY A 80 5.56 10.94 -16.67
CA GLY A 80 6.38 11.76 -17.56
C GLY A 80 5.57 12.94 -18.09
N GLU A 81 5.33 12.96 -19.41
CA GLU A 81 4.52 13.97 -20.10
C GLU A 81 3.10 13.49 -20.41
N GLU A 82 2.77 12.24 -20.06
CA GLU A 82 1.46 11.64 -20.33
C GLU A 82 0.52 11.81 -19.14
N GLU A 83 -0.75 12.04 -19.45
CA GLU A 83 -1.85 12.04 -18.50
C GLU A 83 -2.82 10.92 -18.84
N VAL A 84 -3.26 10.20 -17.80
CA VAL A 84 -4.21 9.10 -17.91
C VAL A 84 -5.37 9.36 -16.97
N GLU A 85 -6.57 9.55 -17.52
CA GLU A 85 -7.80 9.50 -16.72
C GLU A 85 -7.96 8.11 -16.14
N ALA A 86 -8.12 8.04 -14.82
CA ALA A 86 -8.27 6.79 -14.09
C ALA A 86 -9.54 6.82 -13.25
N ASP A 87 -10.33 5.76 -13.34
CA ASP A 87 -11.44 5.49 -12.44
C ASP A 87 -11.33 4.08 -11.86
N ALA A 88 -12.33 3.67 -11.08
CA ALA A 88 -12.31 2.39 -10.41
C ALA A 88 -11.97 1.25 -11.39
N LYS A 89 -10.94 0.47 -11.05
CA LYS A 89 -10.36 -0.63 -11.85
C LYS A 89 -9.34 -0.22 -12.91
N THR A 90 -8.96 1.05 -13.03
CA THR A 90 -7.81 1.47 -13.84
C THR A 90 -6.49 1.18 -13.10
N ALA A 91 -5.51 0.61 -13.82
CA ALA A 91 -4.15 0.42 -13.34
C ALA A 91 -3.14 1.00 -14.33
N ILE A 92 -2.07 1.60 -13.83
CA ILE A 92 -0.88 1.99 -14.61
C ILE A 92 0.36 1.31 -14.03
N LEU A 93 1.32 0.97 -14.89
CA LEU A 93 2.53 0.19 -14.57
C LEU A 93 3.81 0.95 -14.93
#